data_AF-A0A7S4D1F0-F1
#
_entry.id   AF-A0A7S4D1F0-F1
#
_cell.length_a   1.000
_cell.length_b   1.000
_cell.length_c   1.000
_cell.angle_alpha   90.00
_cell.angle_beta   90.00
_cell.angle_gamma   90.00
#
_symmetry.space_group_name_H-M   'P 1'
#
loop_
_entity.id
_entity.type
_entity.pdbx_description
1 polymer ?
#
loop_
_entity_poly.entity_id
_entity_poly.type
_entity_poly.pdbx_seq_one_letter_code
_entity_poly.pdbx_strand_id
1 'polypeptide(L)'
;DVQLLLALGVTAVLNCAPSGIRNLPLGAYKANGIRYAFTNVAEDAHHYPILHRRTGAASEHFEVAKAFYDEVLEAGGTALFFCVAGQNRSATLAIAVQVAR
;
A
#
# COMPACT_ATOMS: atom_id res chain seq x y z
N ASP A 1 5.85 12.55 -7.02
CA ASP A 1 5.27 13.87 -7.24
C ASP A 1 4.33 14.19 -6.08
N VAL A 2 4.66 15.14 -5.21
CA VAL A 2 3.82 15.48 -4.03
C VAL A 2 2.58 16.28 -4.45
N GLN A 3 2.72 17.16 -5.46
CA GLN A 3 1.63 18.02 -5.91
C GLN A 3 0.52 17.18 -6.54
N LEU A 4 0.88 16.16 -7.32
CA LEU A 4 -0.08 15.21 -7.84
C LEU A 4 -0.84 14.46 -6.72
N LEU A 5 -0.16 14.02 -5.67
CA LEU A 5 -0.82 13.33 -4.54
C LEU A 5 -1.84 14.24 -3.84
N LEU A 6 -1.49 15.51 -3.64
CA LEU A 6 -2.39 16.50 -3.07
C LEU A 6 -3.59 16.78 -3.98
N ALA A 7 -3.36 16.93 -5.28
CA ALA A 7 -4.44 17.15 -6.26
C ALA A 7 -5.42 15.96 -6.32
N LEU A 8 -4.94 14.74 -6.07
CA LEU A 8 -5.76 13.52 -5.99
C LEU A 8 -6.42 13.33 -4.61
N GLY A 9 -6.18 14.22 -3.65
CA GLY A 9 -6.69 14.08 -2.28
C GLY A 9 -6.10 12.91 -1.50
N VAL A 10 -4.93 12.41 -1.90
CA VAL A 10 -4.23 11.31 -1.22
C VAL A 10 -3.74 11.79 0.15
N THR A 11 -4.16 11.08 1.20
CA THR A 11 -3.75 11.36 2.59
C THR A 11 -2.79 10.31 3.14
N ALA A 12 -2.68 9.16 2.48
CA ALA A 12 -1.78 8.09 2.90
C ALA A 12 -1.27 7.29 1.70
N VAL A 13 -0.01 6.83 1.77
CA VAL A 13 0.66 6.05 0.74
C VAL A 13 1.22 4.76 1.34
N LEU A 14 0.87 3.61 0.75
CA LEU A 14 1.45 2.31 1.09
C LEU A 14 2.40 1.82 -0.01
N ASN A 15 3.68 1.71 0.33
CA ASN A 15 4.69 1.11 -0.54
C ASN A 15 4.69 -0.43 -0.42
N CYS A 16 4.39 -1.08 -1.54
CA CYS A 16 4.33 -2.53 -1.67
C CYS A 16 5.62 -3.13 -2.28
N ALA A 17 6.58 -2.30 -2.73
CA ALA A 17 7.83 -2.80 -3.32
C ALA A 17 8.78 -3.38 -2.25
N PRO A 18 9.60 -4.39 -2.60
CA PRO A 18 10.68 -4.85 -1.75
C PRO A 18 11.73 -3.75 -1.66
N SER A 19 12.34 -3.64 -0.48
CA SER A 19 13.45 -2.72 -0.20
C SER A 19 13.14 -1.28 -0.67
N GLY A 20 12.25 -0.61 0.08
CA GLY A 20 11.97 0.84 0.08
C GLY A 20 12.44 1.65 -1.14
N ILE A 21 11.51 2.27 -1.88
CA ILE A 21 11.87 3.06 -3.07
C ILE A 21 12.80 4.22 -2.66
N ARG A 22 13.99 4.27 -3.28
CA ARG A 22 15.01 5.28 -3.01
C ARG A 22 14.51 6.66 -3.40
N ASN A 23 14.99 7.69 -2.69
CA ASN A 23 14.73 9.10 -2.98
C ASN A 23 13.25 9.52 -2.93
N LEU A 24 12.41 8.81 -2.17
CA LEU A 24 11.07 9.31 -1.86
C LEU A 24 11.17 10.60 -1.02
N PRO A 25 10.38 11.64 -1.35
CA PRO A 25 10.40 12.89 -0.60
C PRO A 25 9.57 12.77 0.70
N LEU A 26 9.96 11.84 1.60
CA LEU A 26 9.20 11.51 2.82
C LEU A 26 9.02 12.71 3.75
N GLY A 27 10.00 13.61 3.79
CA GLY A 27 9.88 14.88 4.53
C GLY A 27 8.75 15.76 3.98
N ALA A 28 8.62 15.83 2.65
CA ALA A 28 7.54 16.58 2.01
C ALA A 28 6.18 15.88 2.18
N TYR A 29 6.12 14.55 2.18
CA TYR A 29 4.90 13.83 2.50
C TYR A 29 4.41 14.20 3.90
N LYS A 30 5.28 14.07 4.91
CA LYS A 30 4.95 14.42 6.30
C LYS A 30 4.54 15.89 6.45
N ALA A 31 5.27 16.81 5.82
CA ALA A 31 4.97 18.24 5.87
C ALA A 31 3.60 18.60 5.26
N ASN A 32 3.09 17.77 4.35
CA ASN A 32 1.79 17.96 3.70
C ASN A 32 0.71 17.00 4.23
N GLY A 33 0.94 16.37 5.40
CA GLY A 33 -0.03 15.48 6.03
C GLY A 33 -0.22 14.12 5.34
N ILE A 34 0.67 13.75 4.42
CA ILE A 34 0.63 12.45 3.74
C ILE A 34 1.36 11.41 4.60
N ARG A 35 0.61 10.46 5.15
CA ARG A 35 1.18 9.31 5.87
C ARG A 35 1.88 8.37 4.90
N TYR A 36 3.03 7.83 5.30
CA TYR A 36 3.75 6.82 4.53
C TYR A 36 3.90 5.53 5.34
N ALA A 37 3.61 4.39 4.71
CA ALA A 37 3.84 3.06 5.26
C ALA A 37 4.40 2.12 4.17
N PHE A 38 4.84 0.93 4.57
CA PHE A 38 5.34 -0.08 3.65
C PHE A 38 5.05 -1.49 4.17
N THR A 39 5.00 -2.45 3.25
CA THR A 39 4.83 -3.88 3.57
C THR A 39 5.99 -4.76 3.05
N ASN A 40 6.88 -4.23 2.21
CA ASN A 40 8.09 -4.91 1.70
C ASN A 40 7.81 -6.27 1.01
N VAL A 41 6.90 -6.32 0.02
CA VAL A 41 6.59 -7.57 -0.68
C VAL A 41 7.77 -7.99 -1.58
N ALA A 42 8.49 -9.03 -1.17
CA ALA A 42 9.60 -9.61 -1.93
C ALA A 42 9.16 -10.63 -2.98
N GLU A 43 8.08 -11.36 -2.73
CA GLU A 43 7.61 -12.45 -3.58
C GLU A 43 6.26 -12.12 -4.22
N ASP A 44 6.19 -12.11 -5.56
CA ASP A 44 4.98 -11.85 -6.34
C ASP A 44 4.64 -12.98 -7.32
N ALA A 45 4.75 -14.21 -6.82
CA ALA A 45 4.47 -15.43 -7.58
C ALA A 45 2.99 -15.65 -7.90
N HIS A 46 2.71 -16.46 -8.93
CA HIS A 46 1.37 -16.75 -9.47
C HIS A 46 0.35 -17.31 -8.47
N HIS A 47 0.81 -17.90 -7.36
CA HIS A 47 -0.05 -18.45 -6.32
C HIS A 47 -0.45 -17.40 -5.26
N TYR A 48 -0.15 -16.12 -5.50
CA TYR A 48 -0.51 -14.99 -4.64
C TYR A 48 -0.09 -15.14 -3.16
N PRO A 49 1.22 -15.41 -2.87
CA PRO A 49 1.72 -15.43 -1.48
C PRO A 49 1.56 -14.07 -0.78
N ILE A 50 1.42 -13.00 -1.56
CA ILE A 50 1.06 -11.65 -1.12
C ILE A 50 -0.33 -11.57 -0.49
N LEU A 51 -1.24 -12.51 -0.76
CA LEU A 51 -2.60 -12.53 -0.19
C LEU A 51 -2.77 -13.58 0.90
N HIS A 52 -2.19 -14.76 0.73
CA HIS A 52 -2.36 -15.87 1.65
C HIS A 52 -1.12 -16.74 1.76
N ARG A 53 -0.99 -17.42 2.89
CA ARG A 53 -0.01 -18.48 3.14
C ARG A 53 -0.50 -19.78 2.52
N ARG A 54 0.41 -20.73 2.31
CA ARG A 54 0.05 -22.10 1.85
C ARG A 54 -0.97 -22.82 2.74
N THR A 55 -1.11 -22.40 4.00
CA THR A 55 -2.09 -22.92 4.96
C THR A 55 -3.50 -22.34 4.75
N GLY A 56 -3.69 -21.40 3.83
CA GLY A 56 -4.95 -20.68 3.61
C GLY A 56 -5.15 -19.45 4.50
N ALA A 57 -4.29 -19.23 5.50
CA ALA A 57 -4.33 -18.03 6.32
C ALA A 57 -3.90 -16.78 5.52
N ALA A 58 -4.39 -15.60 5.91
CA ALA A 58 -3.96 -14.34 5.35
C ALA A 58 -2.43 -14.17 5.43
N SER A 59 -1.85 -13.55 4.39
CA SER A 59 -0.44 -13.17 4.42
C SER A 59 -0.26 -11.97 5.36
N GLU A 60 0.95 -11.79 5.88
CA GLU A 60 1.30 -10.58 6.62
C GLU A 60 1.14 -9.32 5.75
N HIS A 61 1.43 -9.43 4.46
CA HIS A 61 1.31 -8.30 3.55
C HIS A 61 -0.14 -7.83 3.38
N PHE A 62 -1.06 -8.79 3.30
CA PHE A 62 -2.48 -8.52 3.22
C PHE A 62 -3.02 -7.93 4.52
N GLU A 63 -2.64 -8.48 5.68
CA GLU A 63 -3.02 -7.94 6.98
C GLU A 63 -2.54 -6.49 7.17
N VAL A 64 -1.27 -6.21 6.85
CA VAL A 64 -0.71 -4.84 6.90
C VAL A 64 -1.45 -3.90 5.94
N ALA A 65 -1.71 -4.36 4.71
CA ALA A 65 -2.45 -3.58 3.73
C ALA A 65 -3.88 -3.27 4.18
N LYS A 66 -4.57 -4.27 4.76
CA LYS A 66 -5.94 -4.15 5.25
C LYS A 66 -6.01 -3.19 6.44
N ALA A 67 -5.17 -3.40 7.46
CA ALA A 67 -5.13 -2.50 8.61
C ALA A 67 -4.83 -1.05 8.19
N PHE A 68 -3.85 -0.85 7.30
CA PHE A 68 -3.54 0.47 6.74
C PHE A 68 -4.73 1.08 6.00
N TYR A 69 -5.44 0.30 5.18
CA TYR A 69 -6.59 0.79 4.43
C TYR A 69 -7.75 1.18 5.35
N ASP A 70 -8.07 0.32 6.33
CA ASP A 70 -9.17 0.53 7.27
C ASP A 70 -8.90 1.79 8.11
N GLU A 71 -7.68 1.97 8.63
CA GLU A 71 -7.29 3.18 9.36
C GLU A 71 -7.43 4.47 8.53
N VAL A 72 -7.08 4.41 7.23
CA VAL A 72 -7.21 5.58 6.34
C VAL A 72 -8.68 5.88 6.05
N LEU A 73 -9.50 4.84 5.87
CA LEU A 73 -10.93 4.99 5.64
C LEU A 73 -11.65 5.56 6.87
N GLU A 74 -11.34 5.06 8.07
CA GLU A 74 -11.85 5.57 9.35
C GLU A 74 -11.50 7.04 9.56
N ALA A 75 -10.32 7.46 9.12
CA ALA A 75 -9.89 8.86 9.14
C ALA A 75 -10.54 9.74 8.04
N GLY A 76 -11.40 9.18 7.18
CA GLY A 76 -12.01 9.88 6.04
C GLY A 76 -11.02 10.23 4.94
N GLY A 77 -9.91 9.49 4.84
CA GLY A 77 -8.81 9.75 3.94
C GLY A 77 -8.83 8.93 2.64
N THR A 78 -7.82 9.15 1.81
CA THR A 78 -7.61 8.42 0.55
C THR A 78 -6.24 7.74 0.57
N ALA A 79 -6.25 6.41 0.44
CA ALA A 79 -5.04 5.59 0.38
C ALA A 79 -4.58 5.38 -1.06
N LEU A 80 -3.29 5.61 -1.33
CA LEU A 80 -2.62 5.21 -2.57
C LEU A 80 -1.69 4.02 -2.31
N PHE A 81 -1.92 2.94 -3.04
CA PHE A 81 -1.04 1.77 -3.06
C PHE A 81 -0.09 1.89 -4.25
N PHE A 82 1.21 1.73 -4.02
CA PHE A 82 2.17 1.75 -5.11
C PHE A 82 3.31 0.74 -4.93
N CYS A 83 3.91 0.35 -6.04
CA CYS A 83 5.15 -0.44 -6.08
C CYS A 83 6.07 0.18 -7.15
N VAL A 84 6.97 -0.60 -7.75
CA VAL A 84 7.86 -0.08 -8.80
C VAL A 84 7.10 0.31 -10.07
N ALA A 85 6.25 -0.58 -10.59
CA ALA A 85 5.52 -0.39 -11.86
C ALA A 85 4.02 -0.12 -11.67
N GLY A 86 3.50 -0.21 -10.44
CA GLY A 86 2.08 -0.04 -10.15
C GLY A 86 1.16 -1.20 -10.55
N GLN A 87 1.68 -2.30 -11.12
CA GLN A 87 0.86 -3.31 -11.82
C GLN A 87 0.50 -4.55 -10.99
N ASN A 88 1.48 -5.23 -10.39
CA ASN A 88 1.23 -6.52 -9.73
C ASN A 88 0.91 -6.28 -8.23
N ARG A 89 1.94 -6.25 -7.37
CA ARG A 89 1.83 -6.10 -5.91
C ARG A 89 0.82 -5.05 -5.43
N SER A 90 0.96 -3.81 -5.90
CA SER A 90 0.12 -2.70 -5.44
C SER A 90 -1.33 -2.83 -5.88
N ALA A 91 -1.57 -3.27 -7.12
CA ALA A 91 -2.93 -3.46 -7.61
C ALA A 91 -3.60 -4.64 -6.92
N THR A 92 -2.88 -5.77 -6.76
CA THR A 92 -3.37 -6.94 -6.05
C THR A 92 -3.82 -6.61 -4.63
N LEU A 93 -2.99 -5.90 -3.85
CA LEU A 93 -3.34 -5.50 -2.49
C LEU A 93 -4.49 -4.48 -2.47
N ALA A 94 -4.45 -3.46 -3.34
CA ALA A 94 -5.50 -2.44 -3.41
C ALA A 94 -6.87 -3.04 -3.74
N ILE A 95 -6.92 -4.04 -4.64
CA ILE A 95 -8.16 -4.75 -4.96
C ILE A 95 -8.57 -5.65 -3.80
N ALA A 96 -7.63 -6.42 -3.23
CA ALA A 96 -7.92 -7.38 -2.16
C ALA A 96 -8.53 -6.72 -0.92
N VAL A 97 -7.99 -5.59 -0.45
CA VAL A 97 -8.53 -4.88 0.72
C VAL A 97 -9.94 -4.33 0.49
N GLN A 98 -10.30 -4.06 -0.77
CA GLN A 98 -11.63 -3.57 -1.12
C GLN A 98 -12.68 -4.68 -1.19
N VAL A 99 -12.30 -5.89 -1.58
CA VAL A 99 -13.22 -7.04 -1.70
C VAL A 99 -13.37 -7.82 -0.40
N ALA A 100 -12.37 -7.80 0.48
CA ALA A 100 -12.37 -8.52 1.75
C ALA A 100 -13.13 -7.78 2.88
N ARG A 101 -14.18 -7.03 2.52
CA ARG A 101 -15.00 -6.25 3.45
C ARG A 101 -15.96 -7.13 4.24
#